data_AF-A0A6S6Y6Z4-F1
#
_entry.id   AF-A0A6S6Y6Z4-F1
#
_cell.length_a   1.000
_cell.length_b   1.000
_cell.length_c   1.000
_cell.angle_alpha   90.00
_cell.angle_beta   90.00
_cell.angle_gamma   90.00
#
_symmetry.space_group_name_H-M   'P 1'
#
loop_
_entity.id
_entity.type
_entity.pdbx_description
1 polymer ?
#
loop_
_entity_poly.entity_id
_entity_poly.type
_entity_poly.pdbx_seq_one_letter_code
_entity_poly.pdbx_strand_id
1 'polypeptide(L)'
;MHPIFMPWVDLLPEVGDPIRNDRDHLAAALADAELLEKRAAALRETVRAGRAALLDRILTRWTMRDIEQAATAAGEQGQPFPPAFVPDPVLREALRALDGAASPLDILRAFTAGRVIRQHNLFSTATAAERDETLHRVMDWWNYGAVPLLARLDG
;
A
#
# COMPACT_ATOMS: atom_id res chain seq x y z
N MET A 1 -10.10 -23.52 2.95
CA MET A 1 -9.37 -24.55 2.18
C MET A 1 -7.95 -24.06 2.02
N HIS A 2 -6.94 -24.86 2.38
CA HIS A 2 -5.56 -24.53 2.00
C HIS A 2 -5.46 -24.68 0.47
N PRO A 3 -4.81 -23.74 -0.24
CA PRO A 3 -4.55 -23.92 -1.66
C PRO A 3 -3.74 -25.19 -1.87
N ILE A 4 -4.20 -26.07 -2.77
CA ILE A 4 -3.47 -27.29 -3.08
C ILE A 4 -2.33 -26.88 -4.03
N PHE A 5 -1.09 -26.98 -3.57
CA PHE A 5 0.10 -26.60 -4.32
C PHE A 5 0.48 -27.72 -5.30
N MET A 6 0.44 -27.43 -6.60
CA MET A 6 0.78 -28.37 -7.68
C MET A 6 0.13 -29.78 -7.54
N PRO A 7 -1.21 -29.88 -7.39
CA PRO A 7 -1.90 -31.17 -7.19
C PRO A 7 -1.69 -32.17 -8.33
N TRP A 8 -1.41 -31.67 -9.53
CA TRP A 8 -1.21 -32.48 -10.73
C TRP A 8 0.07 -33.33 -10.67
N VAL A 9 1.02 -33.01 -9.78
CA VAL A 9 2.24 -33.82 -9.61
C VAL A 9 1.90 -35.25 -9.22
N ASP A 10 0.86 -35.46 -8.41
CA ASP A 10 0.40 -36.81 -8.02
C ASP A 10 -0.20 -37.61 -9.18
N LEU A 11 -0.55 -36.94 -10.29
CA LEU A 11 -1.13 -37.56 -11.47
C LEU A 11 -0.07 -37.97 -12.50
N LEU A 12 1.21 -37.62 -12.27
CA LEU A 12 2.29 -38.01 -13.17
C LEU A 12 2.65 -39.50 -12.99
N PRO A 13 2.71 -40.28 -14.08
CA PRO A 13 3.20 -41.65 -14.00
C PRO A 13 4.67 -41.65 -13.56
N GLU A 14 5.02 -42.60 -12.69
CA GLU A 14 6.40 -42.81 -12.20
C GLU A 14 7.00 -41.67 -11.36
N VAL A 15 6.19 -40.70 -10.88
CA VAL A 15 6.69 -39.72 -9.93
C VAL A 15 7.00 -40.42 -8.59
N GLY A 16 8.27 -40.39 -8.20
CA GLY A 16 8.74 -40.98 -6.95
C GLY A 16 8.56 -40.06 -5.75
N ASP A 17 8.71 -40.63 -4.56
CA ASP A 17 8.63 -39.91 -3.28
C ASP A 17 9.54 -38.69 -3.17
N PRO A 18 10.76 -38.64 -3.76
CA PRO A 18 11.59 -37.43 -3.71
C PRO A 18 10.90 -36.19 -4.25
N ILE A 19 10.26 -36.29 -5.42
CA ILE A 19 9.59 -35.14 -6.06
C ILE A 19 8.34 -34.73 -5.27
N ARG A 20 7.59 -35.70 -4.73
CA ARG A 20 6.43 -35.40 -3.87
C ARG A 20 6.84 -34.71 -2.58
N ASN A 21 7.92 -35.18 -1.94
CA ASN A 21 8.48 -34.57 -0.74
C ASN A 21 8.95 -33.13 -0.99
N ASP A 22 9.63 -32.88 -2.11
CA ASP A 22 10.05 -31.53 -2.50
C ASP A 22 8.85 -30.60 -2.69
N ARG A 23 7.79 -31.08 -3.38
CA ARG A 23 6.54 -30.33 -3.52
C ARG A 23 5.91 -30.04 -2.16
N ASP A 24 5.83 -31.02 -1.27
CA ASP A 24 5.20 -30.86 0.04
C ASP A 24 5.98 -29.88 0.93
N HIS A 25 7.31 -29.89 0.83
CA HIS A 25 8.17 -28.92 1.49
C HIS A 25 7.94 -27.49 0.96
N LEU A 26 7.83 -27.30 -0.35
CA LEU A 26 7.49 -26.00 -0.95
C LEU A 26 6.08 -25.54 -0.57
N ALA A 27 5.12 -26.47 -0.50
CA ALA A 27 3.76 -26.18 -0.04
C ALA A 27 3.74 -25.70 1.42
N ALA A 28 4.54 -26.33 2.28
CA ALA A 28 4.71 -25.90 3.68
C ALA A 28 5.35 -24.51 3.77
N ALA A 29 6.39 -24.24 3.00
CA ALA A 29 7.03 -22.93 2.96
C ALA A 29 6.07 -21.82 2.50
N LEU A 30 5.21 -22.11 1.50
CA LEU A 30 4.16 -21.19 1.07
C LEU A 30 3.13 -20.93 2.18
N ALA A 31 2.71 -21.98 2.90
CA ALA A 31 1.77 -21.83 4.02
C ALA A 31 2.36 -20.98 5.17
N ASP A 32 3.67 -21.12 5.44
CA ASP A 32 4.37 -20.29 6.42
C ASP A 32 4.44 -18.83 5.98
N ALA A 33 4.70 -18.57 4.69
CA ALA A 33 4.67 -17.22 4.13
C ALA A 33 3.29 -16.57 4.31
N GLU A 34 2.19 -17.29 4.00
CA GLU A 34 0.82 -16.80 4.22
C GLU A 34 0.55 -16.48 5.70
N LEU A 35 1.10 -17.27 6.63
CA LEU A 35 0.96 -17.00 8.06
C LEU A 35 1.71 -15.72 8.47
N LEU A 36 2.92 -15.52 7.94
CA LEU A 36 3.69 -14.29 8.16
C LEU A 36 2.97 -13.06 7.59
N GLU A 37 2.35 -13.17 6.41
CA GLU A 37 1.53 -12.10 5.84
C GLU A 37 0.34 -11.74 6.73
N LYS A 38 -0.36 -12.74 7.28
CA LYS A 38 -1.47 -12.51 8.23
C LYS A 38 -1.00 -11.82 9.50
N ARG A 39 0.15 -12.22 10.05
CA ARG A 39 0.75 -11.57 11.24
C ARG A 39 1.15 -10.13 10.94
N ALA A 40 1.78 -9.90 9.78
CA ALA A 40 2.14 -8.57 9.34
C ALA A 40 0.90 -7.68 9.16
N ALA A 41 -0.20 -8.21 8.61
CA ALA A 41 -1.46 -7.49 8.49
C ALA A 41 -2.04 -7.10 9.87
N ALA A 42 -2.04 -8.01 10.85
CA ALA A 42 -2.51 -7.72 12.21
C ALA A 42 -1.68 -6.62 12.90
N LEU A 43 -0.35 -6.62 12.70
CA LEU A 43 0.51 -5.57 13.21
C LEU A 43 0.22 -4.21 12.56
N ARG A 44 0.00 -4.18 11.23
CA ARG A 44 -0.39 -2.95 10.53
C ARG A 44 -1.71 -2.38 11.05
N GLU A 45 -2.71 -3.23 11.31
CA GLU A 45 -3.97 -2.78 11.93
C GLU A 45 -3.75 -2.17 13.32
N THR A 46 -2.86 -2.77 14.12
CA THR A 46 -2.48 -2.20 15.42
C THR A 46 -1.86 -0.81 15.27
N VAL A 47 -0.99 -0.61 14.28
CA VAL A 47 -0.39 0.70 13.98
C VAL A 47 -1.45 1.70 13.52
N ARG A 48 -2.39 1.30 12.65
CA ARG A 48 -3.50 2.16 12.20
C ARG A 48 -4.35 2.64 13.37
N ALA A 49 -4.76 1.72 14.25
CA ALA A 49 -5.52 2.05 15.44
C ALA A 49 -4.74 2.96 16.40
N GLY A 50 -3.47 2.64 16.66
CA GLY A 50 -2.58 3.43 17.51
C GLY A 50 -2.34 4.84 16.97
N ARG A 51 -2.21 4.99 15.65
CA ARG A 51 -2.09 6.29 14.97
C ARG A 51 -3.32 7.15 15.17
N ALA A 52 -4.52 6.59 14.97
CA ALA A 52 -5.76 7.34 15.18
C ALA A 52 -5.86 7.89 16.61
N ALA A 53 -5.55 7.05 17.61
CA ALA A 53 -5.50 7.47 19.01
C ALA A 53 -4.39 8.50 19.30
N LEU A 54 -3.24 8.41 18.61
CA LEU A 54 -2.17 9.41 18.73
C LEU A 54 -2.60 10.75 18.14
N LEU A 55 -3.23 10.76 16.97
CA LEU A 55 -3.75 11.97 16.33
C LEU A 55 -4.79 12.67 17.21
N ASP A 56 -5.72 11.91 17.80
CA ASP A 56 -6.70 12.46 18.75
C ASP A 56 -6.02 13.13 19.96
N ARG A 57 -5.00 12.49 20.54
CA ARG A 57 -4.20 13.08 21.62
C ARG A 57 -3.40 14.31 21.19
N ILE A 58 -2.98 14.38 19.93
CA ILE A 58 -2.30 15.55 19.39
C ILE A 58 -3.30 16.70 19.22
N LEU A 59 -4.45 16.44 18.60
CA LEU A 59 -5.49 17.44 18.34
C LEU A 59 -6.11 18.01 19.62
N THR A 60 -6.08 17.27 20.72
CA THR A 60 -6.56 17.74 22.03
C THR A 60 -5.54 18.60 22.77
N ARG A 61 -4.25 18.54 22.43
CA ARG A 61 -3.17 19.22 23.16
C ARG A 61 -2.49 20.36 22.40
N TRP A 62 -2.57 20.36 21.08
CA TRP A 62 -1.94 21.35 20.21
C TRP A 62 -2.95 22.00 19.28
N THR A 63 -2.68 23.25 18.90
CA THR A 63 -3.53 23.95 17.93
C THR A 63 -3.23 23.48 16.52
N MET A 64 -4.19 23.68 15.60
CA MET A 64 -3.98 23.40 14.18
C MET A 64 -2.75 24.13 13.62
N ARG A 65 -2.48 25.36 14.08
CA ARG A 65 -1.30 26.13 13.69
C ARG A 65 0.01 25.46 14.12
N ASP A 66 0.07 24.96 15.35
CA ASP A 66 1.25 24.25 15.86
C ASP A 66 1.52 22.98 15.03
N ILE A 67 0.44 22.26 14.70
CA ILE A 67 0.49 21.05 13.89
C ILE A 67 0.98 21.38 12.47
N GLU A 68 0.42 22.41 11.82
CA GLU A 68 0.84 22.85 10.49
C GLU A 68 2.29 23.32 10.44
N GLN A 69 2.76 24.01 11.48
CA GLN A 69 4.14 24.47 11.58
C GLN A 69 5.12 23.30 11.75
N ALA A 70 4.83 22.38 12.68
CA ALA A 70 5.61 21.17 12.88
C ALA A 70 5.67 20.34 11.60
N ALA A 71 4.54 20.30 10.89
CA ALA A 71 4.44 19.59 9.66
C ALA A 71 5.33 20.27 8.57
N THR A 72 5.21 21.57 8.34
CA THR A 72 6.07 22.32 7.40
C THR A 72 7.56 22.06 7.63
N ALA A 73 8.02 22.10 8.90
CA ALA A 73 9.40 21.83 9.26
C ALA A 73 9.87 20.39 8.94
N ALA A 74 8.99 19.40 9.08
CA ALA A 74 9.31 18.02 8.69
C ALA A 74 9.50 17.87 7.17
N GLY A 75 8.69 18.60 6.38
CA GLY A 75 8.83 18.67 4.92
C GLY A 75 10.16 19.29 4.49
N GLU A 76 10.58 20.39 5.12
CA GLU A 76 11.88 21.04 4.88
C GLU A 76 13.08 20.11 5.20
N GLN A 77 12.89 19.17 6.12
CA GLN A 77 13.89 18.17 6.51
C GLN A 77 13.87 16.91 5.63
N GLY A 78 13.05 16.88 4.58
CA GLY A 78 12.94 15.72 3.68
C GLY A 78 12.34 14.49 4.33
N GLN A 79 11.64 14.64 5.46
CA GLN A 79 10.88 13.53 6.04
C GLN A 79 9.65 13.25 5.17
N PRO A 80 9.26 11.98 4.98
CA PRO A 80 8.06 11.63 4.22
C PRO A 80 6.85 12.30 4.88
N PHE A 81 6.39 13.35 4.23
CA PHE A 81 5.39 14.27 4.76
C PHE A 81 3.97 13.77 4.45
N PRO A 82 2.94 14.04 5.28
CA PRO A 82 1.56 13.65 4.99
C PRO A 82 1.12 14.12 3.60
N PRO A 83 0.19 13.39 2.96
CA PRO A 83 -0.31 13.69 1.61
C PRO A 83 -1.06 15.03 1.48
N ALA A 84 -0.97 15.95 2.45
CA ALA A 84 -1.53 17.30 2.41
C ALA A 84 -1.16 18.08 1.13
N PHE A 85 -0.01 17.78 0.51
CA PHE A 85 0.44 18.38 -0.74
C PHE A 85 -0.08 17.70 -2.02
N VAL A 86 -0.77 16.57 -1.91
CA VAL A 86 -1.47 15.95 -3.03
C VAL A 86 -2.68 16.81 -3.35
N PRO A 87 -2.75 17.50 -4.51
CA PRO A 87 -3.81 18.47 -4.79
C PRO A 87 -5.18 17.82 -4.92
N ASP A 88 -5.25 16.59 -5.44
CA ASP A 88 -6.50 15.84 -5.55
C ASP A 88 -6.96 15.39 -4.14
N PRO A 89 -8.12 15.87 -3.65
CA PRO A 89 -8.56 15.59 -2.29
C PRO A 89 -8.96 14.13 -2.06
N VAL A 90 -9.37 13.41 -3.11
CA VAL A 90 -9.77 12.01 -3.01
C VAL A 90 -8.54 11.12 -2.91
N LEU A 91 -7.54 11.38 -3.76
CA LEU A 91 -6.25 10.69 -3.69
C LEU A 91 -5.52 11.01 -2.38
N ARG A 92 -5.55 12.27 -1.94
CA ARG A 92 -5.00 12.70 -0.65
C ARG A 92 -5.56 11.86 0.49
N GLU A 93 -6.88 11.72 0.59
CA GLU A 93 -7.51 10.96 1.67
C GLU A 93 -7.17 9.47 1.58
N ALA A 94 -7.17 8.91 0.36
CA ALA A 94 -6.76 7.52 0.13
C ALA A 94 -5.32 7.25 0.59
N LEU A 95 -4.38 8.16 0.30
CA LEU A 95 -2.98 8.06 0.73
C LEU A 95 -2.84 8.31 2.24
N ARG A 96 -3.65 9.18 2.84
CA ARG A 96 -3.58 9.50 4.27
C ARG A 96 -3.95 8.29 5.13
N ALA A 97 -4.83 7.43 4.62
CA ALA A 97 -5.22 6.16 5.24
C ALA A 97 -4.11 5.09 5.19
N LEU A 98 -3.04 5.29 4.39
CA LEU A 98 -1.91 4.36 4.26
C LEU A 98 -0.80 4.60 5.28
N ASP A 99 -0.87 5.73 6.00
CA ASP A 99 0.07 6.09 7.04
C ASP A 99 0.08 5.02 8.16
N GLY A 100 1.28 4.52 8.49
CA GLY A 100 1.46 3.35 9.36
C GLY A 100 1.95 2.05 8.70
N ALA A 101 2.56 2.15 7.50
CA ALA A 101 3.14 1.04 6.72
C ALA A 101 2.13 0.14 6.00
N ALA A 102 1.50 0.68 4.96
CA ALA A 102 0.62 -0.03 4.04
C ALA A 102 1.25 -1.28 3.37
N SER A 103 0.43 -2.31 3.18
CA SER A 103 0.78 -3.46 2.35
C SER A 103 0.74 -3.10 0.85
N PRO A 104 1.37 -3.89 -0.04
CA PRO A 104 1.22 -3.69 -1.49
C PRO A 104 -0.23 -3.62 -1.96
N LEU A 105 -1.10 -4.47 -1.39
CA LEU A 105 -2.53 -4.46 -1.70
C LEU A 105 -3.21 -3.16 -1.27
N ASP A 106 -2.83 -2.60 -0.12
CA ASP A 106 -3.40 -1.34 0.36
C ASP A 106 -3.00 -0.16 -0.55
N ILE A 107 -1.76 -0.14 -1.05
CA ILE A 107 -1.30 0.86 -2.03
C ILE A 107 -2.11 0.77 -3.34
N LEU A 108 -2.40 -0.44 -3.82
CA LEU A 108 -3.24 -0.66 -5.00
C LEU A 108 -4.70 -0.28 -4.74
N ARG A 109 -5.23 -0.55 -3.55
CA ARG A 109 -6.58 -0.09 -3.15
C ARG A 109 -6.64 1.43 -3.13
N ALA A 110 -5.61 2.12 -2.64
CA ALA A 110 -5.53 3.57 -2.67
C ALA A 110 -5.46 4.13 -4.10
N PHE A 111 -4.78 3.44 -5.03
CA PHE A 111 -4.78 3.83 -6.46
C PHE A 111 -6.21 3.87 -7.01
N THR A 112 -6.99 2.80 -6.76
CA THR A 112 -8.37 2.69 -7.24
C THR A 112 -9.30 3.67 -6.52
N ALA A 113 -9.20 3.76 -5.19
CA ALA A 113 -10.02 4.65 -4.37
C ALA A 113 -9.76 6.13 -4.69
N GLY A 114 -8.50 6.49 -4.86
CA GLY A 114 -8.04 7.82 -5.28
C GLY A 114 -8.37 8.17 -6.73
N ARG A 115 -8.96 7.23 -7.49
CA ARG A 115 -9.31 7.40 -8.91
C ARG A 115 -8.14 7.97 -9.71
N VAL A 116 -6.93 7.45 -9.44
CA VAL A 116 -5.67 7.95 -10.01
C VAL A 116 -5.77 8.03 -11.54
N ILE A 117 -6.29 6.95 -12.14
CA ILE A 117 -6.70 6.92 -13.54
C ILE A 117 -8.21 6.71 -13.62
N ARG A 118 -8.91 7.58 -14.34
CA ARG A 118 -10.35 7.46 -14.64
C ARG A 118 -10.53 7.00 -16.08
N GLN A 119 -11.58 6.25 -16.37
CA GLN A 119 -11.83 5.70 -17.71
C GLN A 119 -11.91 6.81 -18.78
N HIS A 120 -12.49 7.97 -18.46
CA HIS A 120 -12.55 9.11 -19.40
C HIS A 120 -11.18 9.70 -19.74
N ASN A 121 -10.18 9.58 -18.86
CA ASN A 121 -8.83 10.11 -19.08
C ASN A 121 -8.06 9.33 -20.16
N LEU A 122 -8.52 8.11 -20.47
CA LEU A 122 -7.88 7.19 -21.40
C LEU A 122 -8.51 7.22 -22.80
N PHE A 123 -9.62 7.96 -22.98
CA PHE A 123 -10.26 8.13 -24.28
C PHE A 123 -9.72 9.34 -25.02
N SER A 124 -9.78 9.31 -26.35
CA SER A 124 -9.34 10.42 -27.23
C SER A 124 -10.14 11.72 -27.05
N THR A 125 -11.24 11.67 -26.30
CA THR A 125 -12.11 12.80 -25.98
C THR A 125 -11.61 13.65 -24.82
N ALA A 126 -10.60 13.20 -24.07
CA ALA A 126 -10.01 13.99 -22.98
C ALA A 126 -9.24 15.20 -23.52
N THR A 127 -9.52 16.37 -22.96
CA THR A 127 -8.78 17.59 -23.21
C THR A 127 -7.31 17.45 -22.76
N ALA A 128 -6.44 18.36 -23.21
CA ALA A 128 -5.06 18.39 -22.74
C ALA A 128 -4.97 18.62 -21.22
N ALA A 129 -5.81 19.51 -20.69
CA ALA A 129 -5.86 19.80 -19.25
C ALA A 129 -6.27 18.57 -18.42
N GLU A 130 -7.26 17.79 -18.85
CA GLU A 130 -7.69 16.57 -18.15
C GLU A 130 -6.61 15.47 -18.17
N ARG A 131 -5.82 15.41 -19.25
CA ARG A 131 -4.67 14.50 -19.33
C ARG A 131 -3.55 14.93 -18.39
N ASP A 132 -3.22 16.22 -18.35
CA ASP A 132 -2.22 16.77 -17.42
C ASP A 132 -2.62 16.56 -15.96
N GLU A 133 -3.88 16.77 -15.61
CA GLU A 133 -4.40 16.52 -14.25
C GLU A 133 -4.26 15.03 -13.87
N THR A 134 -4.44 14.13 -14.84
CA THR A 134 -4.25 12.69 -14.64
C THR A 134 -2.80 12.34 -14.41
N LEU A 135 -1.88 12.91 -15.19
CA LEU A 135 -0.45 12.71 -14.99
C LEU A 135 -0.02 13.18 -13.59
N HIS A 136 -0.49 14.34 -13.14
CA HIS A 136 -0.19 14.82 -11.79
C HIS A 136 -0.68 13.84 -10.71
N ARG A 137 -1.92 13.33 -10.80
CA ARG A 137 -2.41 12.30 -9.87
C ARG A 137 -1.56 11.03 -9.87
N VAL A 138 -1.13 10.58 -11.04
CA VAL A 138 -0.28 9.38 -11.18
C VAL A 138 1.06 9.62 -10.49
N MET A 139 1.68 10.77 -10.72
CA MET A 139 2.95 11.13 -10.09
C MET A 139 2.81 11.28 -8.58
N ASP A 140 1.71 11.86 -8.10
CA ASP A 140 1.42 11.95 -6.66
C ASP A 140 1.26 10.57 -6.03
N TRP A 141 0.46 9.69 -6.62
CA TRP A 141 0.33 8.32 -6.13
C TRP A 141 1.67 7.57 -6.16
N TRP A 142 2.46 7.75 -7.22
CA TRP A 142 3.78 7.14 -7.34
C TRP A 142 4.72 7.61 -6.21
N ASN A 143 4.86 8.91 -6.04
CA ASN A 143 5.79 9.50 -5.07
C ASN A 143 5.38 9.25 -3.62
N TYR A 144 4.09 9.28 -3.30
CA TYR A 144 3.60 9.22 -1.93
C TYR A 144 3.03 7.85 -1.52
N GLY A 145 2.77 6.96 -2.49
CA GLY A 145 2.26 5.61 -2.25
C GLY A 145 3.26 4.52 -2.65
N ALA A 146 3.64 4.50 -3.93
CA ALA A 146 4.42 3.39 -4.49
C ALA A 146 5.91 3.43 -4.11
N VAL A 147 6.60 4.57 -4.27
CA VAL A 147 8.02 4.70 -3.95
C VAL A 147 8.33 4.38 -2.48
N PRO A 148 7.56 4.88 -1.49
CA PRO A 148 7.79 4.53 -0.08
C PRO A 148 7.59 3.04 0.20
N LEU A 149 6.66 2.38 -0.50
CA LEU A 149 6.48 0.94 -0.41
C LEU A 149 7.72 0.20 -0.95
N LEU A 150 8.19 0.58 -2.14
CA LEU A 150 9.35 -0.06 -2.78
C LEU A 150 10.61 0.10 -1.92
N ALA A 151 10.89 1.31 -1.44
CA ALA A 151 12.02 1.57 -0.55
C ALA A 151 11.98 0.73 0.74
N ARG A 152 10.79 0.35 1.22
CA ARG A 152 10.62 -0.54 2.37
C ARG A 152 10.84 -2.02 2.01
N LEU A 153 10.52 -2.42 0.79
CA LEU A 153 10.69 -3.80 0.30
C LEU A 153 12.14 -4.08 -0.11
N ASP A 154 12.84 -3.08 -0.62
CA ASP A 154 14.24 -3.16 -1.08
C ASP A 154 15.28 -3.08 0.05
N GLY A 155 14.82 -3.15 1.31
CA GLY A 155 15.59 -2.88 2.54
C GLY A 155 17.04 -3.34 2.55
#